data_AF-A0A7V0RIA1-F1
#
_entry.id   AF-A0A7V0RIA1-F1
#
_cell.length_a   1.000
_cell.length_b   1.000
_cell.length_c   1.000
_cell.angle_alpha   90.00
_cell.angle_beta   90.00
_cell.angle_gamma   90.00
#
_symmetry.space_group_name_H-M   'P 1'
#
loop_
_entity.id
_entity.type
_entity.pdbx_description
1 polymer ?
#
loop_
_entity_poly.entity_id
_entity_poly.type
_entity_poly.pdbx_seq_one_letter_code
_entity_poly.pdbx_strand_id
1 'polypeptide(L)' 'KRNPYDVLEVTPEISDGDLKTHYRKLVAENHPDKLLARGVPQEFIALATEKIATINEAYDEVAKERGI' A
#
# COMPACT_ATOMS: atom_id res chain seq x y z
N LYS A 1 -7.02 -6.96 14.87
CA LYS A 1 -6.98 -6.49 13.46
C LYS A 1 -6.36 -5.10 13.44
N ARG A 2 -5.40 -4.85 12.54
CA ARG A 2 -4.81 -3.52 12.35
C ARG A 2 -5.82 -2.67 11.56
N ASN A 3 -5.98 -1.39 11.87
CA ASN A 3 -6.90 -0.51 11.14
C ASN A 3 -6.37 -0.32 9.71
N PRO A 4 -7.19 -0.50 8.64
CA PRO A 4 -6.70 -0.38 7.27
C PRO A 4 -6.26 1.05 6.93
N TYR A 5 -6.85 2.09 7.54
CA TYR A 5 -6.40 3.47 7.38
C TYR A 5 -4.98 3.69 7.93
N ASP A 6 -4.64 3.04 9.05
CA ASP A 6 -3.27 3.09 9.61
C ASP A 6 -2.26 2.37 8.71
N VAL A 7 -2.66 1.26 8.08
CA VAL A 7 -1.81 0.53 7.12
C VAL A 7 -1.52 1.36 5.87
N LEU A 8 -2.53 2.10 5.42
CA LEU A 8 -2.45 3.01 4.29
C LEU A 8 -1.86 4.38 4.66
N GLU A 9 -1.49 4.59 5.94
CA GLU A 9 -0.87 5.83 6.44
C GLU A 9 -1.70 7.09 6.13
N VAL A 10 -3.03 6.97 6.19
CA VAL A 10 -4.00 8.04 5.92
C VAL A 10 -5.06 8.12 7.01
N THR A 11 -5.78 9.24 7.07
CA THR A 11 -6.92 9.38 7.99
C THR A 11 -8.23 8.96 7.30
N PRO A 12 -9.26 8.53 8.06
CA PRO A 12 -10.57 8.19 7.49
C PRO A 12 -11.27 9.34 6.76
N GLU A 13 -10.85 10.59 6.97
CA GLU A 13 -11.39 11.78 6.30
C GLU A 13 -10.79 12.01 4.90
N ILE A 14 -9.80 11.21 4.47
CA ILE A 14 -9.21 11.32 3.13
C ILE A 14 -10.28 11.17 2.04
N SER A 15 -10.18 11.97 0.97
CA SER A 15 -11.07 11.83 -0.19
C SER A 15 -10.78 10.55 -0.97
N ASP A 16 -11.75 10.01 -1.71
CA ASP A 16 -11.54 8.78 -2.49
C ASP A 16 -10.52 8.96 -3.62
N GLY A 17 -10.44 10.17 -4.18
CA GLY A 17 -9.43 10.53 -5.18
C GLY A 17 -8.01 10.55 -4.59
N ASP A 18 -7.86 11.13 -3.41
CA ASP A 18 -6.57 11.17 -2.71
C ASP A 18 -6.18 9.79 -2.19
N LEU A 19 -7.14 8.99 -1.71
CA LEU A 19 -6.94 7.61 -1.30
C LEU A 19 -6.39 6.77 -2.47
N LYS A 20 -7.03 6.84 -3.64
CA LYS A 20 -6.57 6.13 -4.85
C LYS A 20 -5.18 6.58 -5.29
N THR A 21 -4.89 7.87 -5.17
CA THR A 21 -3.57 8.44 -5.52
C THR A 21 -2.49 7.99 -4.53
N HIS A 22 -2.79 8.04 -3.23
CA HIS A 22 -1.88 7.63 -2.16
C HIS A 22 -1.58 6.13 -2.24
N TYR A 23 -2.61 5.30 -2.41
CA TYR A 23 -2.46 3.85 -2.60
C TYR A 23 -1.49 3.52 -3.75
N ARG A 24 -1.67 4.12 -4.94
CA ARG A 24 -0.77 3.91 -6.07
C ARG A 24 0.68 4.33 -5.77
N LYS A 25 0.85 5.40 -5.01
CA LYS A 25 2.17 5.86 -4.57
C LYS A 25 2.82 4.83 -3.64
N LEU A 26 2.10 4.33 -2.64
CA LEU A 26 2.60 3.29 -1.72
C LEU A 26 3.02 2.03 -2.47
N VAL A 27 2.19 1.54 -3.40
CA VAL A 27 2.54 0.37 -4.22
C VAL A 27 3.79 0.63 -5.05
N ALA A 28 3.88 1.79 -5.71
CA ALA A 28 5.02 2.14 -6.53
C ALA A 28 6.31 2.32 -5.72
N GLU A 29 6.23 2.78 -4.47
CA GLU A 29 7.39 2.95 -3.58
C GLU A 29 7.90 1.62 -3.03
N ASN A 30 7.01 0.66 -2.83
CA ASN A 30 7.34 -0.67 -2.32
C ASN A 30 7.53 -1.73 -3.44
N HIS A 31 7.40 -1.35 -4.72
CA HIS A 31 7.41 -2.32 -5.82
C HIS A 31 8.76 -3.06 -5.91
N PRO A 32 8.77 -4.41 -5.97
CA PRO A 32 9.97 -5.22 -6.08
C PRO A 32 10.92 -4.73 -7.17
N ASP A 33 10.42 -4.49 -8.39
CA ASP A 33 11.23 -4.02 -9.51
C ASP A 33 11.94 -2.70 -9.22
N LYS A 34 11.27 -1.75 -8.55
CA LYS A 34 11.85 -0.45 -8.23
C LYS A 34 12.91 -0.56 -7.14
N LEU A 35 12.72 -1.47 -6.19
CA LEU A 35 13.70 -1.75 -5.14
C LEU A 35 14.90 -2.50 -5.71
N LEU A 36 14.70 -3.48 -6.58
CA LEU A 36 15.77 -4.17 -7.31
C LEU A 36 16.59 -3.18 -8.15
N ALA A 37 15.94 -2.26 -8.87
CA ALA A 37 16.62 -1.22 -9.64
C ALA A 37 17.45 -0.25 -8.76
N ARG A 38 17.12 -0.14 -7.47
CA ARG A 38 17.87 0.64 -6.47
C ARG A 38 18.97 -0.16 -5.77
N GLY A 39 19.20 -1.42 -6.17
CA GLY A 39 20.21 -2.29 -5.58
C GLY A 39 19.82 -2.88 -4.23
N VAL A 40 18.52 -2.91 -3.90
CA VAL A 40 18.04 -3.55 -2.67
C VAL A 40 18.25 -5.07 -2.78
N PRO A 41 18.89 -5.71 -1.79
CA PRO A 41 19.13 -7.15 -1.82
C PRO A 41 17.83 -7.97 -1.86
N GLN A 42 17.88 -9.13 -2.51
CA GLN A 42 16.70 -9.96 -2.76
C GLN A 42 15.99 -10.43 -1.48
N GLU A 43 16.73 -10.59 -0.38
CA GLU A 43 16.16 -10.91 0.94
C GLU A 43 15.19 -9.82 1.46
N PHE A 44 15.42 -8.55 1.10
CA PHE A 44 14.54 -7.43 1.45
C PHE A 44 13.37 -7.26 0.46
N ILE A 45 13.44 -7.89 -0.72
CA ILE A 45 12.34 -7.89 -1.70
C ILE A 45 11.16 -8.73 -1.20
N ALA A 46 11.43 -9.81 -0.46
CA ALA A 46 10.38 -10.59 0.18
C ALA A 46 9.55 -9.73 1.15
N LEU A 47 10.22 -8.92 1.97
CA LEU A 47 9.56 -7.99 2.90
C LEU A 47 8.74 -6.92 2.16
N ALA A 48 9.27 -6.38 1.06
CA ALA A 48 8.55 -5.42 0.23
C ALA A 48 7.28 -6.03 -0.40
N THR A 49 7.36 -7.30 -0.80
CA THR A 49 6.22 -8.06 -1.35
C THR A 49 5.14 -8.26 -0.29
N GLU A 50 5.52 -8.63 0.93
CA GLU A 50 4.60 -8.74 2.07
C GLU A 50 3.95 -7.39 2.42
N LYS A 51 4.74 -6.31 2.38
CA LYS A 51 4.24 -4.94 2.60
C LYS A 51 3.21 -4.55 1.55
N ILE A 52 3.44 -4.83 0.27
CA ILE A 52 2.45 -4.59 -0.79
C ILE A 52 1.18 -5.41 -0.58
N ALA A 53 1.29 -6.69 -0.23
CA ALA A 53 0.13 -7.52 0.05
C ALA A 53 -0.73 -6.90 1.17
N THR A 54 -0.09 -6.43 2.23
CA THR A 54 -0.75 -5.74 3.35
C THR A 54 -1.42 -4.43 2.90
N ILE A 55 -0.76 -3.64 2.04
CA ILE A 55 -1.31 -2.40 1.47
C ILE A 55 -2.54 -2.70 0.61
N ASN A 56 -2.49 -3.74 -0.23
CA ASN A 56 -3.59 -4.14 -1.09
C ASN A 56 -4.81 -4.59 -0.28
N GLU A 57 -4.60 -5.44 0.73
CA GLU A 57 -5.68 -5.88 1.63
C GLU A 57 -6.35 -4.70 2.34
N ALA A 58 -5.57 -3.74 2.85
CA ALA A 58 -6.11 -2.57 3.51
C ALA A 58 -6.89 -1.67 2.54
N TYR A 59 -6.38 -1.45 1.33
CA TYR A 59 -7.09 -0.70 0.31
C TYR A 59 -8.40 -1.40 -0.09
N ASP A 60 -8.40 -2.72 -0.25
CA ASP A 60 -9.61 -3.50 -0.56
C ASP A 60 -10.66 -3.42 0.56
N GLU A 61 -10.25 -3.44 1.83
CA GLU A 61 -11.15 -3.25 2.96
C GLU A 61 -11.80 -1.85 2.92
N VAL A 62 -11.01 -0.79 2.75
CA VAL A 62 -11.51 0.60 2.67
C VAL A 62 -12.38 0.80 1.43
N ALA A 63 -11.99 0.24 0.28
CA ALA A 63 -12.74 0.35 -0.96
C ALA A 63 -14.12 -0.31 -0.84
N LYS A 64 -14.21 -1.47 -0.18
CA LYS A 64 -15.49 -2.13 0.14
C LYS A 64 -16.34 -1.33 1.12
N GLU A 65 -15.72 -0.75 2.16
CA GLU A 65 -16.40 0.10 3.15
C GLU A 65 -17.04 1.33 2.49
N ARG A 66 -16.33 1.95 1.54
CA ARG A 66 -16.74 3.19 0.87
C ARG A 66 -17.52 2.98 -0.44
N GLY A 67 -17.50 1.77 -0.99
CA GLY A 67 -18.16 1.43 -2.25
C GLY A 67 -17.48 1.99 -3.50
N ILE A 68 -16.14 1.99 -3.54
CA ILE A 68 -15.32 2.64 -4.60
C ILE A 68 -14.39 1.69 -5.38
#